data_AF-A0A6G0W9M4-F1
#
_entry.id   AF-A0A6G0W9M4-F1
#
_cell.length_a   1.000
_cell.length_b   1.000
_cell.length_c   1.000
_cell.angle_alpha   90.00
_cell.angle_beta   90.00
_cell.angle_gamma   90.00
#
_symmetry.space_group_name_H-M   'P 1'
#
loop_
_entity.id
_entity.type
_entity.pdbx_description
1 polymer ?
#
loop_
_entity_poly.entity_id
_entity_poly.type
_entity_poly.pdbx_seq_one_letter_code
_entity_poly.pdbx_strand_id
1 'polypeptide(L)'
;MLKLPLPLNFFSCPPLTTAQATRLQDQALKNATQLVQKSLRQDGAVYWSLLAQESNLTIHKGVTGDQQCNLYVAQTYVAATSLEHVIHLFRDDTTAQAQDFTRRFDHEVLDQATLYSLLPPSLDRPNDKAEVTWRAEKGPLQTVMCNRDACLLDGRFDFELDGRRGWVRAAKSVTSRCCPDMQHALGLVRVRHVGSGYVLLETNRPGYISIAYVLQCDFGGSLSDWAIDQVVQRRGRRLLDITTFLQEDRLAHGSFAAPMRWRFSRLRQCFCCCKTFGLFASKMSCRKCGEVFCSACCRPWTIRMGDTCVTIDICSLCSRQESSKVERPIQRYSISADLPAKKDATNRSRSMSFPALSNSASSSFSPAKVKMASQTPDAKHMSSTKCMRFSQSQRMHIQRAKLKQHITIGAPRNRHQKQNLSPAVR
;
A
#
# COMPACT_ATOMS: atom_id res chain seq x y z
N MET A 1 25.47 -22.90 -1.26
CA MET A 1 24.22 -22.22 -1.66
C MET A 1 24.36 -20.76 -1.30
N LEU A 2 23.80 -19.85 -2.10
CA LEU A 2 23.64 -18.45 -1.70
C LEU A 2 22.52 -18.33 -0.65
N LYS A 3 22.49 -17.21 0.06
CA LYS A 3 21.45 -16.84 1.03
C LYS A 3 21.10 -15.36 0.85
N LEU A 4 19.96 -14.95 1.41
CA LEU A 4 19.56 -13.53 1.50
C LEU A 4 19.90 -13.00 2.91
N PRO A 5 20.29 -11.71 3.07
CA PRO A 5 20.61 -10.78 1.98
C PRO A 5 21.86 -11.18 1.21
N LEU A 6 21.96 -10.77 -0.04
CA LEU A 6 23.08 -11.04 -0.92
C LEU A 6 24.32 -10.22 -0.53
N PRO A 7 25.53 -10.66 -0.91
CA PRO A 7 26.74 -9.87 -0.75
C PRO A 7 26.64 -8.50 -1.44
N LEU A 8 27.28 -7.49 -0.85
CA LEU A 8 27.49 -6.21 -1.53
C LEU A 8 28.18 -6.46 -2.88
N ASN A 9 27.75 -5.73 -3.91
CA ASN A 9 28.24 -5.85 -5.29
C ASN A 9 28.02 -7.21 -5.96
N PHE A 10 27.10 -8.06 -5.47
CA PHE A 10 26.71 -9.32 -6.12
C PHE A 10 26.26 -9.13 -7.58
N PHE A 11 25.59 -8.02 -7.89
CA PHE A 11 25.15 -7.68 -9.24
C PHE A 11 26.24 -6.91 -10.00
N SER A 12 26.85 -7.55 -11.00
CA SER A 12 27.78 -6.89 -11.92
C SER A 12 27.03 -6.04 -12.95
N CYS A 13 26.81 -4.77 -12.64
CA CYS A 13 26.11 -3.80 -13.49
C CYS A 13 27.09 -3.02 -14.40
N PRO A 14 27.25 -3.37 -15.70
CA PRO A 14 28.04 -2.57 -16.62
C PRO A 14 27.38 -1.20 -16.87
N PRO A 15 28.15 -0.13 -17.11
CA PRO A 15 27.58 1.21 -17.30
C PRO A 15 26.64 1.27 -18.51
N LEU A 16 25.49 1.91 -18.34
CA LEU A 16 24.53 2.15 -19.41
C LEU A 16 25.04 3.26 -20.33
N THR A 17 24.83 3.12 -21.64
CA THR A 17 24.99 4.26 -22.56
C THR A 17 23.87 5.28 -22.36
N THR A 18 24.11 6.55 -22.70
CA THR A 18 23.09 7.61 -22.59
C THR A 18 21.78 7.22 -23.26
N ALA A 19 21.84 6.61 -24.45
CA ALA A 19 20.67 6.14 -25.18
C ALA A 19 19.92 4.98 -24.48
N GLN A 20 20.59 4.15 -23.68
CA GLN A 20 19.94 3.14 -22.84
C GLN A 20 19.28 3.77 -21.62
N ALA A 21 19.98 4.71 -20.95
CA ALA A 21 19.45 5.42 -19.80
C ALA A 21 18.18 6.23 -20.15
N THR A 22 18.21 7.02 -21.23
CA THR A 22 17.04 7.79 -21.70
C THR A 22 15.86 6.88 -22.05
N ARG A 23 16.07 5.76 -22.75
CA ARG A 23 14.99 4.79 -23.05
C ARG A 23 14.34 4.22 -21.79
N LEU A 24 15.12 4.00 -20.72
CA LEU A 24 14.58 3.54 -19.43
C LEU A 24 13.85 4.66 -18.68
N GLN A 25 14.33 5.91 -18.74
CA GLN A 25 13.62 7.09 -18.22
C GLN A 25 12.25 7.27 -18.92
N ASP A 26 12.23 7.25 -20.26
CA ASP A 26 11.01 7.32 -21.08
C ASP A 26 10.03 6.18 -20.74
N GLN A 27 10.55 4.95 -20.56
CA GLN A 27 9.74 3.80 -20.18
C GLN A 27 9.18 3.93 -18.74
N ALA A 28 9.93 4.51 -17.81
CA ALA A 28 9.48 4.76 -16.44
C ALA A 28 8.34 5.79 -16.41
N LEU A 29 8.51 6.92 -17.12
CA LEU A 29 7.49 7.95 -17.25
C LEU A 29 6.23 7.40 -17.94
N LYS A 30 6.38 6.66 -19.03
CA LYS A 30 5.26 5.98 -19.72
C LYS A 30 4.54 4.98 -18.81
N ASN A 31 5.26 4.23 -17.99
CA ASN A 31 4.67 3.31 -17.00
C ASN A 31 3.88 4.08 -15.93
N ALA A 32 4.43 5.18 -15.42
CA ALA A 32 3.77 6.04 -14.44
C ALA A 32 2.47 6.64 -14.99
N THR A 33 2.49 7.21 -16.21
CA THR A 33 1.29 7.68 -16.91
C THR A 33 0.24 6.58 -17.08
N GLN A 34 0.66 5.37 -17.48
CA GLN A 34 -0.24 4.21 -17.59
C GLN A 34 -0.80 3.76 -16.23
N LEU A 35 -0.07 3.94 -15.13
CA LEU A 35 -0.54 3.60 -13.78
C LEU A 35 -1.58 4.60 -13.27
N VAL A 36 -1.38 5.91 -13.51
CA VAL A 36 -2.37 6.95 -13.21
C VAL A 36 -3.69 6.63 -13.91
N GLN A 37 -3.67 6.37 -15.23
CA GLN A 37 -4.89 6.06 -15.98
C GLN A 37 -5.60 4.78 -15.46
N LYS A 38 -4.86 3.72 -15.13
CA LYS A 38 -5.43 2.51 -14.50
C LYS A 38 -6.10 2.80 -13.16
N SER A 39 -5.56 3.74 -12.37
CA SER A 39 -6.12 4.06 -11.04
C SER A 39 -7.50 4.73 -11.10
N LEU A 40 -7.84 5.35 -12.23
CA LEU A 40 -9.13 6.04 -12.43
C LEU A 40 -10.32 5.09 -12.61
N ARG A 41 -10.05 3.80 -12.89
CA ARG A 41 -11.08 2.75 -13.10
C ARG A 41 -12.16 3.14 -14.12
N GLN A 42 -11.75 3.78 -15.22
CA GLN A 42 -12.65 4.09 -16.33
C GLN A 42 -13.16 2.80 -16.98
N ASP A 43 -14.45 2.79 -17.34
CA ASP A 43 -15.08 1.71 -18.09
C ASP A 43 -14.69 1.75 -19.58
N GLY A 44 -14.76 0.59 -20.25
CA GLY A 44 -14.40 0.46 -21.66
C GLY A 44 -13.84 -0.92 -21.95
N ALA A 45 -12.57 -1.00 -22.32
CA ALA A 45 -11.88 -2.28 -22.60
C ALA A 45 -11.70 -3.17 -21.35
N VAL A 46 -11.76 -2.59 -20.15
CA VAL A 46 -11.67 -3.30 -18.86
C VAL A 46 -13.07 -3.41 -18.25
N TYR A 47 -13.49 -4.63 -17.93
CA TYR A 47 -14.70 -4.87 -17.14
C TYR A 47 -14.36 -4.89 -15.65
N TRP A 48 -14.94 -3.95 -14.88
CA TRP A 48 -14.68 -3.81 -13.45
C TRP A 48 -15.73 -4.53 -12.60
N SER A 49 -15.24 -5.17 -11.53
CA SER A 49 -16.06 -5.83 -10.51
C SER A 49 -15.57 -5.46 -9.10
N LEU A 50 -16.48 -5.33 -8.13
CA LEU A 50 -16.11 -5.09 -6.74
C LEU A 50 -15.68 -6.42 -6.08
N LEU A 51 -14.42 -6.48 -5.63
CA LEU A 51 -13.83 -7.66 -4.99
C LEU A 51 -13.94 -7.60 -3.45
N ALA A 52 -13.83 -6.41 -2.86
CA ALA A 52 -14.00 -6.19 -1.43
C ALA A 52 -14.30 -4.71 -1.11
N GLN A 53 -14.98 -4.46 0.00
CA GLN A 53 -15.19 -3.12 0.57
C GLN A 53 -15.10 -3.20 2.09
N GLU A 54 -14.33 -2.30 2.71
CA GLU A 54 -14.03 -2.33 4.15
C GLU A 54 -13.74 -0.90 4.65
N SER A 55 -14.56 -0.38 5.56
CA SER A 55 -14.51 1.02 6.00
C SER A 55 -14.57 2.02 4.82
N ASN A 56 -13.47 2.72 4.52
CA ASN A 56 -13.31 3.64 3.36
C ASN A 56 -12.48 3.04 2.21
N LEU A 57 -12.00 1.79 2.35
CA LEU A 57 -11.28 1.05 1.32
C LEU A 57 -12.25 0.31 0.41
N THR A 58 -12.08 0.45 -0.89
CA THR A 58 -12.69 -0.41 -1.91
C THR A 58 -11.61 -1.12 -2.71
N ILE A 59 -11.86 -2.35 -3.14
CA ILE A 59 -10.94 -3.13 -3.97
C ILE A 59 -11.71 -3.66 -5.17
N HIS A 60 -11.26 -3.28 -6.37
CA HIS A 60 -11.88 -3.66 -7.63
C HIS A 60 -10.96 -4.57 -8.44
N LYS A 61 -11.55 -5.54 -9.13
CA LYS A 61 -10.92 -6.47 -10.07
C LYS A 61 -11.38 -6.10 -11.48
N GLY A 62 -10.43 -5.66 -12.30
CA GLY A 62 -10.60 -5.37 -13.72
C GLY A 62 -10.13 -6.54 -14.57
N VAL A 63 -11.01 -7.04 -15.43
CA VAL A 63 -10.70 -8.10 -16.40
C VAL A 63 -10.70 -7.48 -17.80
N THR A 64 -9.65 -7.76 -18.57
CA THR A 64 -9.48 -7.26 -19.95
C THR A 64 -9.38 -8.48 -20.87
N GLY A 65 -10.12 -8.49 -21.99
CA GLY A 65 -10.28 -9.68 -22.84
C GLY A 65 -8.99 -10.17 -23.53
N ASP A 66 -7.91 -9.40 -23.48
CA ASP A 66 -6.62 -9.63 -24.12
C ASP A 66 -5.46 -9.91 -23.12
N GLN A 67 -5.71 -9.83 -21.80
CA GLN A 67 -4.64 -9.76 -20.81
C GLN A 67 -4.35 -11.07 -20.07
N GLN A 68 -3.06 -11.40 -20.03
CA GLN A 68 -2.49 -12.59 -19.38
C GLN A 68 -2.58 -12.57 -17.84
N CYS A 69 -2.91 -11.43 -17.23
CA CYS A 69 -3.13 -11.30 -15.78
C CYS A 69 -4.10 -10.15 -15.46
N ASN A 70 -5.02 -10.39 -14.53
CA ASN A 70 -6.02 -9.43 -14.09
C ASN A 70 -5.40 -8.13 -13.55
N LEU A 71 -6.12 -7.02 -13.70
CA LEU A 71 -5.82 -5.73 -13.12
C LEU A 71 -6.58 -5.59 -11.79
N TYR A 72 -5.95 -5.03 -10.77
CA TYR A 72 -6.59 -4.73 -9.49
C TYR A 72 -6.32 -3.30 -9.06
N VAL A 73 -7.32 -2.65 -8.47
CA VAL A 73 -7.21 -1.31 -7.91
C VAL A 73 -7.86 -1.29 -6.54
N ALA A 74 -7.04 -1.13 -5.51
CA ALA A 74 -7.46 -0.87 -4.14
C ALA A 74 -7.40 0.65 -3.90
N GLN A 75 -8.50 1.28 -3.49
CA GLN A 75 -8.60 2.74 -3.35
C GLN A 75 -9.22 3.13 -2.01
N THR A 76 -8.63 4.14 -1.34
CA THR A 76 -9.13 4.73 -0.10
C THR A 76 -8.91 6.26 -0.08
N TYR A 77 -9.46 6.93 0.93
CA TYR A 77 -9.34 8.38 1.15
C TYR A 77 -8.81 8.66 2.54
N VAL A 78 -7.64 9.30 2.64
CA VAL A 78 -6.94 9.56 3.90
C VAL A 78 -7.00 11.05 4.24
N ALA A 79 -7.27 11.35 5.52
CA ALA A 79 -7.20 12.71 6.04
C ALA A 79 -5.73 13.12 6.23
N ALA A 80 -5.29 14.13 5.49
CA ALA A 80 -3.90 14.58 5.44
C ALA A 80 -3.83 16.10 5.19
N THR A 81 -2.85 16.75 5.81
CA THR A 81 -2.67 18.22 5.74
C THR A 81 -2.23 18.69 4.35
N SER A 82 -1.49 17.86 3.60
CA SER A 82 -1.07 18.15 2.23
C SER A 82 -0.69 16.84 1.50
N LEU A 83 -0.50 16.91 0.18
CA LEU A 83 -0.03 15.80 -0.65
C LEU A 83 1.40 15.37 -0.26
N GLU A 84 2.27 16.33 0.01
CA GLU A 84 3.69 16.14 0.36
C GLU A 84 3.87 15.35 1.66
N HIS A 85 3.00 15.57 2.65
CA HIS A 85 2.96 14.81 3.90
C HIS A 85 2.64 13.32 3.63
N VAL A 86 1.81 13.02 2.62
CA VAL A 86 1.58 11.63 2.20
C VAL A 86 2.78 11.09 1.41
N ILE A 87 3.35 11.86 0.47
CA ILE A 87 4.56 11.48 -0.29
C ILE A 87 5.73 11.13 0.65
N HIS A 88 5.89 11.85 1.78
CA HIS A 88 6.94 11.59 2.76
C HIS A 88 6.99 10.12 3.23
N LEU A 89 5.84 9.47 3.41
CA LEU A 89 5.76 8.07 3.81
C LEU A 89 6.32 7.11 2.75
N PHE A 90 6.36 7.51 1.48
CA PHE A 90 6.80 6.71 0.33
C PHE A 90 8.23 7.02 -0.15
N ARG A 91 8.97 7.91 0.54
CA ARG A 91 10.38 8.20 0.26
C ARG A 91 11.30 7.07 0.76
N ASP A 92 12.43 6.93 0.09
CA ASP A 92 13.52 6.00 0.43
C ASP A 92 14.88 6.60 0.01
N ASP A 93 15.02 7.92 0.13
CA ASP A 93 16.18 8.67 -0.33
C ASP A 93 17.37 8.58 0.65
N THR A 94 17.10 8.16 1.88
CA THR A 94 18.09 7.78 2.89
C THR A 94 17.84 6.37 3.41
N THR A 95 18.86 5.74 4.00
CA THR A 95 18.74 4.39 4.60
C THR A 95 17.63 4.33 5.66
N ALA A 96 17.45 5.37 6.46
CA ALA A 96 16.39 5.44 7.47
C ALA A 96 14.98 5.49 6.82
N GLN A 97 14.81 6.28 5.76
CA GLN A 97 13.56 6.31 4.99
C GLN A 97 13.28 4.97 4.29
N ALA A 98 14.30 4.32 3.71
CA ALA A 98 14.16 3.00 3.09
C ALA A 98 13.74 1.91 4.11
N GLN A 99 14.30 1.96 5.33
CA GLN A 99 13.87 1.12 6.44
C GLN A 99 12.41 1.39 6.84
N ASP A 100 12.00 2.65 6.97
CA ASP A 100 10.62 3.01 7.32
C ASP A 100 9.62 2.68 6.21
N PHE A 101 9.98 2.83 4.93
CA PHE A 101 9.15 2.39 3.81
C PHE A 101 8.93 0.87 3.85
N THR A 102 10.00 0.09 4.03
CA THR A 102 9.93 -1.37 4.19
C THR A 102 9.10 -1.76 5.42
N ARG A 103 9.25 -1.03 6.55
CA ARG A 103 8.48 -1.23 7.79
C ARG A 103 6.99 -0.91 7.65
N ARG A 104 6.61 0.02 6.76
CA ARG A 104 5.22 0.50 6.57
C ARG A 104 4.46 -0.23 5.49
N PHE A 105 5.10 -0.52 4.36
CA PHE A 105 4.44 -1.00 3.15
C PHE A 105 4.91 -2.40 2.72
N ASP A 106 6.18 -2.73 2.96
CA ASP A 106 6.88 -3.81 2.25
C ASP A 106 7.42 -4.94 3.16
N HIS A 107 6.64 -5.32 4.17
CA HIS A 107 6.95 -6.39 5.14
C HIS A 107 7.30 -7.77 4.52
N GLU A 108 7.08 -7.96 3.21
CA GLU A 108 7.44 -9.18 2.49
C GLU A 108 8.87 -9.16 1.93
N VAL A 109 9.53 -7.99 1.82
CA VAL A 109 10.90 -7.92 1.30
C VAL A 109 11.86 -8.72 2.18
N LEU A 110 12.72 -9.48 1.49
CA LEU A 110 13.82 -10.26 2.04
C LEU A 110 15.17 -9.60 1.75
N ASP A 111 15.26 -8.94 0.59
CA ASP A 111 16.46 -8.25 0.12
C ASP A 111 16.12 -7.24 -1.01
N GLN A 112 16.93 -6.20 -1.19
CA GLN A 112 16.79 -5.22 -2.28
C GLN A 112 18.16 -4.64 -2.68
N ALA A 113 18.42 -4.54 -3.98
CA ALA A 113 19.57 -3.85 -4.54
C ALA A 113 19.15 -2.85 -5.63
N THR A 114 19.67 -1.62 -5.60
CA THR A 114 19.56 -0.69 -6.74
C THR A 114 20.65 -1.03 -7.76
N LEU A 115 20.23 -1.41 -8.97
CA LEU A 115 21.12 -1.84 -10.06
C LEU A 115 21.60 -0.66 -10.90
N TYR A 116 20.73 0.32 -11.15
CA TYR A 116 21.05 1.57 -11.84
C TYR A 116 20.21 2.71 -11.26
N SER A 117 20.83 3.85 -10.93
CA SER A 117 20.12 5.12 -10.78
C SER A 117 20.05 5.78 -12.16
N LEU A 118 18.84 6.11 -12.61
CA LEU A 118 18.59 6.66 -13.96
C LEU A 118 18.25 8.15 -13.91
N LEU A 119 17.48 8.57 -12.90
CA LEU A 119 17.09 9.95 -12.65
C LEU A 119 17.10 10.18 -11.14
N PRO A 120 18.04 10.96 -10.58
CA PRO A 120 17.98 11.42 -9.21
C PRO A 120 17.00 12.61 -9.07
N PRO A 121 16.44 12.87 -7.88
CA PRO A 121 15.69 14.09 -7.61
C PRO A 121 16.52 15.36 -7.87
N SER A 122 15.88 16.40 -8.41
CA SER A 122 16.50 17.71 -8.63
C SER A 122 15.85 18.81 -7.77
N LEU A 123 16.43 20.01 -7.75
CA LEU A 123 15.87 21.15 -7.01
C LEU A 123 14.46 21.55 -7.54
N ASP A 124 14.26 21.47 -8.85
CA ASP A 124 12.99 21.83 -9.50
C ASP A 124 11.98 20.67 -9.52
N ARG A 125 12.45 19.42 -9.43
CA ARG A 125 11.63 18.20 -9.42
C ARG A 125 12.07 17.28 -8.25
N PRO A 126 11.80 17.66 -6.99
CA PRO A 126 12.34 16.99 -5.81
C PRO A 126 11.63 15.68 -5.42
N ASN A 127 10.55 15.30 -6.12
CA ASN A 127 9.86 14.02 -5.96
C ASN A 127 10.06 13.07 -7.16
N ASP A 128 10.75 13.52 -8.21
CA ASP A 128 11.05 12.72 -9.39
C ASP A 128 12.25 11.80 -9.13
N LYS A 129 12.10 10.50 -9.39
CA LYS A 129 13.17 9.50 -9.19
C LYS A 129 12.93 8.29 -10.10
N ALA A 130 13.92 7.88 -10.87
CA ALA A 130 13.83 6.67 -11.70
C ALA A 130 15.05 5.76 -11.50
N GLU A 131 14.80 4.49 -11.27
CA GLU A 131 15.80 3.49 -10.86
C GLU A 131 15.49 2.13 -11.49
N VAL A 132 16.52 1.34 -11.78
CA VAL A 132 16.38 -0.10 -11.94
C VAL A 132 16.74 -0.75 -10.62
N THR A 133 15.82 -1.50 -10.02
CA THR A 133 16.01 -2.20 -8.75
C THR A 133 15.83 -3.71 -8.95
N TRP A 134 16.44 -4.49 -8.07
CA TRP A 134 16.08 -5.88 -7.83
C TRP A 134 15.51 -5.99 -6.42
N ARG A 135 14.40 -6.72 -6.27
CA ARG A 135 13.78 -7.06 -4.97
C ARG A 135 13.63 -8.57 -4.87
N ALA A 136 13.91 -9.13 -3.71
CA ALA A 136 13.45 -10.45 -3.30
C ALA A 136 12.31 -10.31 -2.29
N GLU A 137 11.22 -11.04 -2.50
CA GLU A 137 10.00 -11.02 -1.66
C GLU A 137 9.68 -12.43 -1.12
N LYS A 138 9.09 -12.49 0.07
CA LYS A 138 8.46 -13.70 0.60
C LYS A 138 7.34 -14.17 -0.33
N GLY A 139 7.22 -15.49 -0.50
CA GLY A 139 6.13 -16.07 -1.29
C GLY A 139 4.76 -15.58 -0.79
N PRO A 140 3.83 -15.07 -1.63
CA PRO A 140 2.59 -14.47 -1.14
C PRO A 140 1.73 -15.41 -0.28
N LEU A 141 1.85 -16.73 -0.47
CA LEU A 141 1.37 -17.79 0.40
C LEU A 141 2.57 -18.61 0.91
N GLN A 142 3.29 -18.07 1.90
CA GLN A 142 4.63 -18.49 2.32
C GLN A 142 4.79 -20.00 2.59
N THR A 143 3.78 -20.66 3.16
CA THR A 143 3.79 -22.12 3.46
C THR A 143 3.68 -23.01 2.22
N VAL A 144 3.19 -22.49 1.10
CA VAL A 144 2.80 -23.27 -0.09
C VAL A 144 3.67 -22.93 -1.31
N MET A 145 4.46 -21.86 -1.25
CA MET A 145 5.15 -21.33 -2.42
C MET A 145 6.53 -20.75 -2.10
N CYS A 146 7.44 -20.95 -3.05
CA CYS A 146 8.78 -20.35 -3.02
C CYS A 146 8.75 -18.82 -2.87
N ASN A 147 9.86 -18.30 -2.36
CA ASN A 147 10.14 -16.87 -2.40
C ASN A 147 10.28 -16.38 -3.86
N ARG A 148 10.14 -15.08 -4.04
CA ARG A 148 10.02 -14.41 -5.34
C ARG A 148 11.16 -13.44 -5.55
N ASP A 149 11.41 -13.10 -6.80
CA ASP A 149 12.21 -11.92 -7.12
C ASP A 149 11.67 -11.15 -8.33
N ALA A 150 12.07 -9.88 -8.45
CA ALA A 150 11.72 -9.03 -9.58
C ALA A 150 12.86 -8.07 -9.91
N CYS A 151 13.23 -7.99 -11.19
CA CYS A 151 14.01 -6.89 -11.74
C CYS A 151 13.02 -5.82 -12.22
N LEU A 152 12.98 -4.68 -11.54
CA LEU A 152 11.97 -3.64 -11.70
C LEU A 152 12.61 -2.35 -12.21
N LEU A 153 11.90 -1.66 -13.10
CA LEU A 153 12.05 -0.24 -13.36
C LEU A 153 11.04 0.48 -12.46
N ASP A 154 11.54 1.10 -11.40
CA ASP A 154 10.77 1.95 -10.50
C ASP A 154 10.84 3.40 -11.02
N GLY A 155 9.67 4.00 -11.28
CA GLY A 155 9.54 5.42 -11.64
C GLY A 155 8.69 6.16 -10.62
N ARG A 156 9.11 7.37 -10.25
CA ARG A 156 8.41 8.29 -9.35
C ARG A 156 8.34 9.65 -9.99
N PHE A 157 7.14 10.24 -10.03
CA PHE A 157 6.89 11.50 -10.72
C PHE A 157 5.74 12.27 -10.08
N ASP A 158 5.89 13.60 -10.00
CA ASP A 158 4.76 14.51 -9.82
C ASP A 158 3.94 14.60 -11.12
N PHE A 159 2.61 14.68 -11.00
CA PHE A 159 1.68 14.86 -12.12
C PHE A 159 0.52 15.79 -11.74
N GLU A 160 -0.25 16.22 -12.74
CA GLU A 160 -1.49 16.97 -12.58
C GLU A 160 -2.62 16.23 -13.30
N LEU A 161 -3.83 16.25 -12.73
CA LEU A 161 -5.03 15.68 -13.36
C LEU A 161 -6.25 16.53 -12.99
N ASP A 162 -6.95 17.05 -13.99
CA ASP A 162 -8.11 17.95 -13.83
C ASP A 162 -7.81 19.17 -12.94
N GLY A 163 -6.62 19.77 -13.05
CA GLY A 163 -6.17 20.88 -12.21
C GLY A 163 -5.78 20.52 -10.78
N ARG A 164 -5.71 19.22 -10.44
CA ARG A 164 -5.38 18.72 -9.09
C ARG A 164 -4.01 18.04 -9.10
N ARG A 165 -3.20 18.27 -8.07
CA ARG A 165 -1.85 17.70 -8.00
C ARG A 165 -1.91 16.25 -7.58
N GLY A 166 -0.99 15.46 -8.11
CA GLY A 166 -0.83 14.05 -7.75
C GLY A 166 0.63 13.62 -7.82
N TRP A 167 0.92 12.47 -7.23
CA TRP A 167 2.23 11.83 -7.30
C TRP A 167 2.06 10.33 -7.48
N VAL A 168 2.92 9.73 -8.30
CA VAL A 168 2.84 8.32 -8.66
C VAL A 168 4.18 7.62 -8.43
N ARG A 169 4.16 6.47 -7.76
CA ARG A 169 5.27 5.50 -7.68
C ARG A 169 4.87 4.25 -8.45
N ALA A 170 5.45 4.05 -9.63
CA ALA A 170 5.09 2.99 -10.57
C ALA A 170 6.27 2.06 -10.90
N ALA A 171 6.14 0.80 -10.51
CA ALA A 171 7.06 -0.29 -10.82
C ALA A 171 6.60 -1.07 -12.07
N LYS A 172 7.55 -1.57 -12.86
CA LYS A 172 7.31 -2.49 -14.00
C LYS A 172 8.52 -3.38 -14.21
N SER A 173 8.31 -4.68 -14.45
CA SER A 173 9.44 -5.59 -14.65
C SER A 173 10.18 -5.31 -15.96
N VAL A 174 11.51 -5.39 -15.91
CA VAL A 174 12.41 -5.21 -17.06
C VAL A 174 13.44 -6.34 -17.13
N THR A 175 13.81 -6.72 -18.35
CA THR A 175 14.89 -7.69 -18.58
C THR A 175 16.23 -6.97 -18.58
N SER A 176 17.13 -7.31 -17.66
CA SER A 176 18.50 -6.77 -17.60
C SER A 176 19.53 -7.89 -17.55
N ARG A 177 20.64 -7.74 -18.29
CA ARG A 177 21.73 -8.73 -18.31
C ARG A 177 22.46 -8.86 -16.97
N CYS A 178 22.50 -7.80 -16.17
CA CYS A 178 23.08 -7.85 -14.82
C CYS A 178 22.16 -8.55 -13.79
N CYS A 179 20.89 -8.80 -14.12
CA CYS A 179 19.92 -9.45 -13.24
C CYS A 179 19.32 -10.72 -13.88
N PRO A 180 20.13 -11.79 -14.01
CA PRO A 180 19.68 -13.08 -14.55
C PRO A 180 18.57 -13.71 -13.70
N ASP A 181 18.00 -14.82 -14.16
CA ASP A 181 17.08 -15.61 -13.35
C ASP A 181 17.77 -16.20 -12.10
N MET A 182 17.07 -16.19 -10.97
CA MET A 182 17.59 -16.60 -9.66
C MET A 182 17.01 -17.93 -9.15
N GLN A 183 16.20 -18.64 -9.94
CA GLN A 183 15.49 -19.83 -9.51
C GLN A 183 16.45 -20.98 -9.18
N HIS A 184 17.47 -21.20 -10.01
CA HIS A 184 18.48 -22.24 -9.75
C HIS A 184 19.45 -21.86 -8.61
N ALA A 185 19.72 -20.57 -8.41
CA ALA A 185 20.75 -20.08 -7.49
C ALA A 185 20.24 -19.88 -6.05
N LEU A 186 18.97 -19.47 -5.90
CA LEU A 186 18.35 -19.03 -4.65
C LEU A 186 16.93 -19.62 -4.43
N GLY A 187 16.38 -20.37 -5.40
CA GLY A 187 15.00 -20.86 -5.35
C GLY A 187 13.94 -19.79 -5.62
N LEU A 188 14.33 -18.61 -6.09
CA LEU A 188 13.45 -17.46 -6.30
C LEU A 188 12.69 -17.57 -7.62
N VAL A 189 11.36 -17.43 -7.57
CA VAL A 189 10.51 -17.43 -8.77
C VAL A 189 10.39 -15.99 -9.29
N ARG A 190 10.83 -15.75 -10.53
CA ARG A 190 10.78 -14.43 -11.17
C ARG A 190 9.33 -13.95 -11.40
N VAL A 191 9.03 -12.77 -10.88
CA VAL A 191 7.73 -12.07 -10.96
C VAL A 191 7.75 -11.03 -12.07
N ARG A 192 6.62 -10.87 -12.75
CA ARG A 192 6.46 -9.94 -13.88
C ARG A 192 5.33 -8.92 -13.62
N HIS A 193 5.72 -7.75 -13.13
CA HIS A 193 4.83 -6.59 -13.03
C HIS A 193 4.62 -5.96 -14.41
N VAL A 194 3.38 -5.95 -14.89
CA VAL A 194 3.00 -5.28 -16.15
C VAL A 194 2.94 -3.76 -15.97
N GLY A 195 2.54 -3.35 -14.76
CA GLY A 195 2.59 -2.00 -14.20
C GLY A 195 1.87 -2.02 -12.85
N SER A 196 2.54 -1.67 -11.76
CA SER A 196 1.98 -1.72 -10.40
C SER A 196 2.55 -0.60 -9.52
N GLY A 197 1.90 -0.28 -8.40
CA GLY A 197 2.40 0.69 -7.43
C GLY A 197 1.29 1.59 -6.87
N TYR A 198 1.64 2.83 -6.52
CA TYR A 198 0.76 3.76 -5.81
C TYR A 198 0.53 5.04 -6.61
N VAL A 199 -0.71 5.53 -6.58
CA VAL A 199 -1.11 6.84 -7.11
C VAL A 199 -1.76 7.63 -5.96
N LEU A 200 -1.18 8.78 -5.66
CA LEU A 200 -1.69 9.78 -4.73
C LEU A 200 -2.29 10.93 -5.54
N LEU A 201 -3.47 11.42 -5.17
CA LEU A 201 -4.17 12.47 -5.91
C LEU A 201 -4.99 13.34 -4.96
N GLU A 202 -4.85 14.66 -5.10
CA GLU A 202 -5.68 15.64 -4.39
C GLU A 202 -7.16 15.51 -4.76
N THR A 203 -8.04 15.76 -3.78
CA THR A 203 -9.49 15.64 -3.97
C THR A 203 -10.19 16.98 -3.76
N ASN A 204 -11.37 17.13 -4.36
CA ASN A 204 -12.22 18.32 -4.18
C ASN A 204 -12.77 18.46 -2.75
N ARG A 205 -12.41 17.56 -1.83
CA ARG A 205 -12.71 17.63 -0.40
C ARG A 205 -11.46 18.12 0.35
N PRO A 206 -11.45 19.35 0.89
CA PRO A 206 -10.30 19.87 1.64
C PRO A 206 -9.86 18.93 2.77
N GLY A 207 -8.55 18.76 2.93
CA GLY A 207 -7.94 17.88 3.93
C GLY A 207 -7.97 16.38 3.60
N TYR A 208 -8.39 15.98 2.39
CA TYR A 208 -8.43 14.56 1.97
C TYR A 208 -7.65 14.30 0.68
N ILE A 209 -6.78 13.28 0.74
CA ILE A 209 -6.01 12.75 -0.40
C ILE A 209 -6.59 11.38 -0.79
N SER A 210 -6.82 11.16 -2.08
CA SER A 210 -7.16 9.84 -2.64
C SER A 210 -5.88 9.03 -2.81
N ILE A 211 -5.89 7.79 -2.34
CA ILE A 211 -4.76 6.85 -2.45
C ILE A 211 -5.25 5.60 -3.15
N ALA A 212 -4.65 5.28 -4.30
CA ALA A 212 -4.90 4.06 -5.05
C ALA A 212 -3.64 3.20 -5.12
N TYR A 213 -3.72 1.95 -4.68
CA TYR A 213 -2.76 0.89 -4.98
C TYR A 213 -3.23 0.10 -6.20
N VAL A 214 -2.47 0.18 -7.29
CA VAL A 214 -2.74 -0.51 -8.54
C VAL A 214 -1.81 -1.70 -8.64
N LEU A 215 -2.36 -2.89 -8.92
CA LEU A 215 -1.60 -4.13 -9.06
C LEU A 215 -2.02 -4.85 -10.34
N GLN A 216 -1.07 -4.98 -11.26
CA GLN A 216 -1.20 -5.83 -12.44
C GLN A 216 0.10 -6.61 -12.59
N CYS A 217 0.05 -7.87 -12.19
CA CYS A 217 1.23 -8.68 -11.97
C CYS A 217 0.97 -10.16 -12.24
N ASP A 218 1.92 -10.76 -12.95
CA ASP A 218 2.07 -12.19 -13.16
C ASP A 218 3.06 -12.72 -12.11
N PHE A 219 2.54 -13.46 -11.14
CA PHE A 219 3.23 -13.90 -9.91
C PHE A 219 4.19 -15.09 -10.09
N GLY A 220 4.26 -15.66 -11.30
CA GLY A 220 5.01 -16.87 -11.61
C GLY A 220 4.36 -18.14 -11.05
N GLY A 221 4.16 -19.13 -11.93
CA GLY A 221 3.55 -20.42 -11.60
C GLY A 221 2.02 -20.40 -11.57
N SER A 222 1.42 -21.56 -11.29
CA SER A 222 -0.04 -21.72 -11.30
C SER A 222 -0.66 -21.29 -9.96
N LEU A 223 -1.13 -20.05 -9.90
CA LEU A 223 -2.10 -19.59 -8.89
C LEU A 223 -3.52 -19.66 -9.45
N SER A 224 -4.48 -19.97 -8.59
CA SER A 224 -5.90 -19.75 -8.90
C SER A 224 -6.29 -18.29 -8.65
N ASP A 225 -7.29 -17.80 -9.39
CA ASP A 225 -7.83 -16.45 -9.24
C ASP A 225 -8.15 -16.10 -7.78
N TRP A 226 -8.83 -16.99 -7.05
CA TRP A 226 -9.13 -16.80 -5.63
C TRP A 226 -7.87 -16.59 -4.78
N ALA A 227 -6.78 -17.29 -5.07
CA ALA A 227 -5.53 -17.12 -4.32
C ALA A 227 -4.85 -15.78 -4.64
N ILE A 228 -4.95 -15.31 -5.89
CA ILE A 228 -4.51 -13.96 -6.28
C ILE A 228 -5.39 -12.91 -5.57
N ASP A 229 -6.71 -13.09 -5.58
CA ASP A 229 -7.69 -12.20 -4.94
C ASP A 229 -7.41 -12.05 -3.43
N GLN A 230 -7.07 -13.13 -2.72
CA GLN A 230 -6.65 -13.05 -1.31
C GLN A 230 -5.36 -12.25 -1.11
N VAL A 231 -4.36 -12.41 -1.99
CA VAL A 231 -3.10 -11.65 -1.95
C VAL A 231 -3.34 -10.17 -2.24
N VAL A 232 -4.19 -9.85 -3.22
CA VAL A 232 -4.63 -8.49 -3.54
C VAL A 232 -5.34 -7.86 -2.35
N GLN A 233 -6.30 -8.56 -1.74
CA GLN A 233 -7.01 -8.03 -0.56
C GLN A 233 -6.06 -7.78 0.62
N ARG A 234 -5.11 -8.68 0.89
CA ARG A 234 -4.11 -8.50 1.96
C ARG A 234 -3.18 -7.32 1.69
N ARG A 235 -2.76 -7.10 0.44
CA ARG A 235 -1.94 -5.93 0.06
C ARG A 235 -2.76 -4.63 0.11
N GLY A 236 -3.98 -4.63 -0.40
CA GLY A 236 -4.88 -3.46 -0.40
C GLY A 236 -5.27 -2.99 0.99
N ARG A 237 -5.45 -3.90 1.96
CA ARG A 237 -5.73 -3.54 3.37
C ARG A 237 -4.66 -2.66 4.01
N ARG A 238 -3.39 -2.75 3.59
CA ARG A 238 -2.29 -1.88 4.08
C ARG A 238 -2.52 -0.39 3.80
N LEU A 239 -3.44 -0.04 2.89
CA LEU A 239 -3.84 1.36 2.67
C LEU A 239 -4.59 1.98 3.87
N LEU A 240 -5.21 1.17 4.72
CA LEU A 240 -5.90 1.67 5.93
C LEU A 240 -4.90 2.19 6.98
N ASP A 241 -3.74 1.54 7.08
CA ASP A 241 -2.68 1.85 8.05
C ASP A 241 -2.00 3.21 7.79
N ILE A 242 -2.12 3.76 6.57
CA ILE A 242 -1.56 5.08 6.21
C ILE A 242 -2.05 6.19 7.13
N THR A 243 -3.32 6.14 7.58
CA THR A 243 -3.84 7.12 8.55
C THR A 243 -3.06 7.06 9.87
N THR A 244 -2.76 5.85 10.35
CA THR A 244 -1.93 5.61 11.53
C THR A 244 -0.51 6.11 11.32
N PHE A 245 0.12 5.83 10.17
CA PHE A 245 1.49 6.27 9.89
C PHE A 245 1.63 7.81 9.81
N LEU A 246 0.65 8.51 9.23
CA LEU A 246 0.60 9.98 9.27
C LEU A 246 0.41 10.51 10.69
N GLN A 247 -0.30 9.78 11.57
CA GLN A 247 -0.43 10.14 12.99
C GLN A 247 0.87 9.86 13.76
N GLU A 248 1.57 8.75 13.49
CA GLU A 248 2.90 8.45 14.05
C GLU A 248 3.91 9.57 13.71
N ASP A 249 4.02 9.98 12.44
CA ASP A 249 4.94 11.05 12.02
C ASP A 249 4.59 12.38 12.71
N ARG A 250 3.30 12.78 12.77
CA ARG A 250 2.90 13.99 13.53
C ARG A 250 3.22 13.89 15.03
N LEU A 251 3.04 12.72 15.62
CA LEU A 251 3.31 12.48 17.04
C LEU A 251 4.81 12.41 17.34
N ALA A 252 5.66 12.05 16.38
CA ALA A 252 7.12 12.16 16.50
C ALA A 252 7.60 13.62 16.49
N HIS A 253 7.11 14.45 15.57
CA HIS A 253 7.68 15.78 15.30
C HIS A 253 7.19 16.92 16.22
N GLY A 254 6.13 16.73 17.00
CA GLY A 254 5.68 17.73 17.98
C GLY A 254 6.43 17.70 19.32
N SER A 255 6.38 18.76 20.12
CA SER A 255 6.89 18.78 21.50
C SER A 255 6.19 17.75 22.42
N PHE A 256 6.80 17.43 23.56
CA PHE A 256 6.23 16.55 24.59
C PHE A 256 6.17 17.29 25.94
N ALA A 257 5.11 17.07 26.70
CA ALA A 257 4.99 17.61 28.05
C ALA A 257 6.06 17.02 28.99
N ALA A 258 6.55 17.84 29.92
CA ALA A 258 7.38 17.37 31.03
C ALA A 258 6.63 16.27 31.84
N PRO A 259 7.30 15.24 32.38
CA PRO A 259 6.63 14.13 33.09
C PRO A 259 5.98 14.55 34.44
N MET A 260 4.81 15.20 34.41
CA MET A 260 4.15 15.76 35.58
C MET A 260 3.40 14.71 36.43
N ARG A 261 4.11 13.65 36.83
CA ARG A 261 3.62 12.48 37.58
C ARG A 261 2.92 12.83 38.92
N TRP A 262 3.16 14.03 39.45
CA TRP A 262 2.65 14.47 40.76
C TRP A 262 1.17 14.91 40.78
N ARG A 263 0.48 15.09 39.63
CA ARG A 263 -0.94 15.51 39.58
C ARG A 263 -1.97 14.37 39.66
N PHE A 264 -1.57 13.12 39.40
CA PHE A 264 -2.47 11.97 39.21
C PHE A 264 -3.39 11.66 40.40
N SER A 265 -2.96 11.94 41.63
CA SER A 265 -3.73 11.69 42.85
C SER A 265 -4.90 12.67 43.02
N ARG A 266 -4.71 13.95 42.65
CA ARG A 266 -5.71 15.02 42.82
C ARG A 266 -6.79 15.02 41.74
N LEU A 267 -6.48 14.55 40.52
CA LEU A 267 -7.42 14.55 39.39
C LEU A 267 -8.44 13.42 39.51
N ARG A 268 -9.73 13.79 39.65
CA ARG A 268 -10.86 12.86 39.86
C ARG A 268 -11.59 12.44 38.58
N GLN A 269 -11.35 13.10 37.44
CA GLN A 269 -12.10 12.88 36.19
C GLN A 269 -11.17 12.84 34.97
N CYS A 270 -11.59 12.13 33.91
CA CYS A 270 -10.90 12.12 32.61
C CYS A 270 -11.12 13.45 31.84
N PHE A 271 -10.03 14.11 31.44
CA PHE A 271 -10.07 15.41 30.75
C PHE A 271 -10.87 15.41 29.44
N CYS A 272 -10.96 14.29 28.71
CA CYS A 272 -11.68 14.22 27.42
C CYS A 272 -13.19 13.96 27.54
N CYS A 273 -13.65 13.32 28.62
CA CYS A 273 -15.02 12.78 28.70
C CYS A 273 -15.68 12.92 30.06
N CYS A 274 -15.06 13.68 30.98
CA CYS A 274 -15.49 13.96 32.35
C CYS A 274 -15.78 12.73 33.25
N LYS A 275 -15.57 11.50 32.75
CA LYS A 275 -15.80 10.26 33.51
C LYS A 275 -14.96 10.26 34.79
N THR A 276 -15.64 10.22 35.94
CA THR A 276 -15.01 10.10 37.26
C THR A 276 -14.24 8.78 37.37
N PHE A 277 -13.03 8.85 37.92
CA PHE A 277 -12.19 7.71 38.23
C PHE A 277 -12.65 7.06 39.54
N GLY A 278 -13.18 5.84 39.46
CA GLY A 278 -13.41 4.99 40.64
C GLY A 278 -12.10 4.41 41.20
N LEU A 279 -12.17 3.74 42.35
CA LEU A 279 -11.01 3.22 43.10
C LEU A 279 -10.07 2.32 42.27
N PHE A 280 -10.61 1.58 41.29
CA PHE A 280 -9.86 0.66 40.42
C PHE A 280 -9.67 1.19 38.99
N ALA A 281 -9.94 2.47 38.73
CA ALA A 281 -9.85 3.04 37.38
C ALA A 281 -8.41 3.44 37.03
N SER A 282 -7.81 2.77 36.04
CA SER A 282 -6.49 3.15 35.51
C SER A 282 -6.53 4.57 34.92
N LYS A 283 -5.51 5.37 35.28
CA LYS A 283 -5.31 6.75 34.85
C LYS A 283 -4.08 6.83 33.95
N MET A 284 -4.25 7.30 32.73
CA MET A 284 -3.16 7.53 31.76
C MET A 284 -2.86 9.03 31.69
N SER A 285 -1.59 9.43 31.49
CA SER A 285 -1.24 10.83 31.16
C SER A 285 -0.77 10.91 29.71
N CYS A 286 -1.32 11.86 28.97
CA CYS A 286 -0.92 12.09 27.59
C CYS A 286 0.49 12.70 27.54
N ARG A 287 1.44 12.05 26.87
CA ARG A 287 2.82 12.56 26.73
C ARG A 287 2.91 13.84 25.89
N LYS A 288 1.87 14.22 25.13
CA LYS A 288 1.79 15.53 24.44
C LYS A 288 1.34 16.67 25.35
N CYS A 289 0.13 16.61 25.93
CA CYS A 289 -0.43 17.71 26.72
C CYS A 289 -0.26 17.60 28.25
N GLY A 290 0.23 16.46 28.76
CA GLY A 290 0.41 16.20 30.19
C GLY A 290 -0.87 15.80 30.95
N GLU A 291 -2.05 16.17 30.44
CA GLU A 291 -3.34 15.92 31.08
C GLU A 291 -3.68 14.44 31.27
N VAL A 292 -4.62 14.17 32.19
CA VAL A 292 -4.98 12.81 32.64
C VAL A 292 -6.31 12.33 32.04
N PHE A 293 -6.29 11.09 31.55
CA PHE A 293 -7.35 10.46 30.78
C PHE A 293 -7.62 9.02 31.27
N CYS A 294 -8.78 8.47 30.92
CA CYS A 294 -9.03 7.02 31.03
C CYS A 294 -8.45 6.28 29.81
N SER A 295 -8.26 4.97 29.93
CA SER A 295 -7.75 4.08 28.87
C SER A 295 -8.60 4.02 27.59
N ALA A 296 -9.85 4.50 27.61
CA ALA A 296 -10.65 4.67 26.41
C ALA A 296 -10.30 5.95 25.61
N CYS A 297 -9.89 7.01 26.31
CA CYS A 297 -9.57 8.33 25.75
C CYS A 297 -8.06 8.56 25.57
N CYS A 298 -7.21 7.65 26.04
CA CYS A 298 -5.76 7.70 25.86
C CYS A 298 -5.22 6.28 25.69
N ARG A 299 -4.36 6.11 24.68
CA ARG A 299 -3.85 4.80 24.21
C ARG A 299 -2.35 4.89 23.98
N PRO A 300 -1.61 3.76 24.06
CA PRO A 300 -0.22 3.69 23.64
C PRO A 300 -0.10 3.85 22.12
N TRP A 301 0.91 4.62 21.69
CA TRP A 301 1.36 4.77 20.31
C TRP A 301 2.85 4.47 20.27
N THR A 302 3.30 3.64 19.33
CA THR A 302 4.73 3.40 19.10
C THR A 302 5.21 4.34 18.00
N ILE A 303 6.07 5.30 18.36
CA ILE A 303 6.63 6.28 17.41
C ILE A 303 8.14 6.12 17.28
N ARG A 304 8.69 6.50 16.13
CA ARG A 304 10.15 6.56 15.91
C ARG A 304 10.68 7.92 16.39
N MET A 305 11.71 7.90 17.25
CA MET A 305 12.48 9.07 17.67
C MET A 305 13.96 8.79 17.36
N GLY A 306 14.50 9.40 16.30
CA GLY A 306 15.79 8.98 15.73
C GLY A 306 15.73 7.51 15.30
N ASP A 307 16.66 6.68 15.79
CA ASP A 307 16.66 5.23 15.51
C ASP A 307 15.95 4.38 16.56
N THR A 308 15.36 5.00 17.59
CA THR A 308 14.64 4.25 18.65
C THR A 308 13.13 4.31 18.42
N CYS A 309 12.46 3.15 18.47
CA CYS A 309 11.00 3.09 18.59
C CYS A 309 10.60 3.18 20.07
N VAL A 310 9.74 4.14 20.43
CA VAL A 310 9.31 4.40 21.80
C VAL A 310 7.78 4.37 21.88
N THR A 311 7.24 3.55 22.77
CA THR A 311 5.80 3.53 23.06
C THR A 311 5.44 4.63 24.06
N ILE A 312 4.49 5.49 23.70
CA ILE A 312 4.02 6.62 24.51
C ILE A 312 2.50 6.72 24.55
N ASP A 313 1.95 7.08 25.70
CA ASP A 313 0.51 7.30 25.85
C ASP A 313 0.07 8.65 25.26
N ILE A 314 -0.91 8.65 24.34
CA ILE A 314 -1.45 9.84 23.68
C ILE A 314 -2.97 9.85 23.78
N CYS A 315 -3.56 11.01 24.07
CA CYS A 315 -5.00 11.17 24.13
C CYS A 315 -5.64 11.36 22.75
N SER A 316 -6.93 11.03 22.66
CA SER A 316 -7.76 11.17 21.45
C SER A 316 -7.81 12.58 20.87
N LEU A 317 -7.54 13.61 21.69
CA LEU A 317 -7.43 14.99 21.25
C LEU A 317 -6.09 15.21 20.51
N CYS A 318 -4.96 14.95 21.17
CA CYS A 318 -3.63 15.14 20.57
C CYS A 318 -3.34 14.19 19.39
N SER A 319 -3.95 13.01 19.31
CA SER A 319 -3.81 12.13 18.14
C SER A 319 -4.64 12.60 16.94
N ARG A 320 -5.63 13.47 17.14
CA ARG A 320 -6.47 14.06 16.07
C ARG A 320 -6.04 15.48 15.69
N GLN A 321 -5.36 16.19 16.59
CA GLN A 321 -4.92 17.55 16.38
C GLN A 321 -3.92 17.61 15.22
N GLU A 322 -4.30 18.35 14.17
CA GLU A 322 -3.37 18.75 13.11
C GLU A 322 -2.41 19.81 13.65
N SER A 323 -1.16 19.77 13.18
CA SER A 323 -0.10 20.68 13.63
C SER A 323 -0.29 22.06 13.03
N SER A 324 -1.20 22.85 13.62
CA SER A 324 -1.38 24.25 13.26
C SER A 324 -0.11 25.05 13.59
N LYS A 325 0.42 25.77 12.60
CA LYS A 325 1.74 26.44 12.56
C LYS A 325 2.90 25.46 12.30
N VAL A 326 3.87 25.75 11.43
CA VAL A 326 4.24 27.03 10.78
C VAL A 326 4.42 26.86 9.28
N GLU A 327 3.68 27.61 8.47
CA GLU A 327 4.18 28.03 7.16
C GLU A 327 4.97 29.33 7.33
N ARG A 328 6.15 29.40 6.75
CA ARG A 328 6.73 30.68 6.29
C ARG A 328 6.57 30.68 4.77
N PRO A 329 5.77 31.59 4.18
CA PRO A 329 5.72 31.70 2.73
C PRO A 329 7.12 32.00 2.19
N ILE A 330 7.66 31.10 1.36
CA ILE A 330 8.83 31.45 0.55
C ILE A 330 8.31 32.42 -0.50
N GLN A 331 8.67 33.69 -0.34
CA GLN A 331 8.19 34.80 -1.14
C GLN A 331 8.82 34.73 -2.55
N ARG A 332 8.33 33.81 -3.38
CA ARG A 332 8.64 33.74 -4.81
C ARG A 332 7.94 34.90 -5.51
N TYR A 333 8.74 35.85 -6.01
CA TYR A 333 8.26 37.04 -6.69
C TYR A 333 7.36 36.68 -7.88
N SER A 334 6.08 37.03 -7.78
CA SER A 334 5.13 36.99 -8.90
C SER A 334 5.42 38.17 -9.83
N ILE A 335 6.23 37.94 -10.87
CA ILE A 335 6.44 38.93 -11.93
C ILE A 335 5.18 38.94 -12.81
N SER A 336 4.24 39.82 -12.49
CA SER A 336 3.25 40.28 -13.46
C SER A 336 3.96 41.20 -14.45
N ALA A 337 3.93 40.84 -15.73
CA ALA A 337 4.39 41.68 -16.83
C ALA A 337 3.31 41.72 -17.90
N ASP A 338 2.80 42.91 -18.17
CA ASP A 338 1.77 43.13 -19.20
C ASP A 338 2.30 42.84 -20.61
N LEU A 339 1.43 42.31 -21.48
CA LEU A 339 1.80 41.86 -22.82
C LEU A 339 1.64 42.98 -23.88
N PRO A 340 2.73 43.47 -24.49
CA PRO A 340 2.67 44.01 -25.84
C PRO A 340 2.56 42.87 -26.87
N ALA A 341 1.91 43.14 -28.01
CA ALA A 341 1.49 42.09 -28.95
C ALA A 341 2.51 41.78 -30.08
N LYS A 342 2.58 40.50 -30.46
CA LYS A 342 3.12 39.93 -31.73
C LYS A 342 4.59 40.21 -32.09
N LYS A 343 5.41 39.15 -32.11
CA LYS A 343 5.88 38.51 -33.38
C LYS A 343 6.53 37.13 -33.12
N ASP A 344 6.94 36.48 -34.20
CA ASP A 344 7.12 35.03 -34.37
C ASP A 344 8.36 34.37 -33.71
N ALA A 345 8.49 33.05 -33.97
CA ALA A 345 9.65 32.16 -33.74
C ALA A 345 9.71 31.32 -32.44
N THR A 346 9.23 30.07 -32.55
CA THR A 346 9.86 28.81 -32.04
C THR A 346 10.66 28.82 -30.71
N ASN A 347 10.20 28.10 -29.68
CA ASN A 347 10.60 26.69 -29.43
C ASN A 347 10.25 26.16 -28.00
N ARG A 348 9.09 25.50 -27.88
CA ARG A 348 8.84 24.27 -27.09
C ARG A 348 9.50 24.09 -25.71
N SER A 349 8.77 24.37 -24.64
CA SER A 349 8.89 23.68 -23.34
C SER A 349 7.67 22.78 -23.07
N ARG A 350 7.81 21.73 -22.25
CA ARG A 350 6.79 20.68 -22.04
C ARG A 350 6.37 20.57 -20.57
N SER A 351 5.18 21.05 -20.24
CA SER A 351 4.35 20.48 -19.18
C SER A 351 3.47 19.36 -19.76
N MET A 352 3.09 18.38 -18.92
CA MET A 352 2.30 17.21 -19.34
C MET A 352 0.82 17.39 -18.96
N SER A 353 0.09 18.21 -19.72
CA SER A 353 -1.36 18.35 -19.58
C SER A 353 -2.08 17.12 -20.17
N PHE A 354 -3.01 16.53 -19.41
CA PHE A 354 -3.92 15.50 -19.92
C PHE A 354 -5.21 16.13 -20.49
N PRO A 355 -5.72 15.68 -21.64
CA PRO A 355 -6.98 16.17 -22.18
C PRO A 355 -8.16 15.57 -21.42
N ALA A 356 -9.06 16.41 -20.93
CA ALA A 356 -10.39 15.98 -20.49
C ALA A 356 -11.26 15.69 -21.72
N LEU A 357 -12.02 14.58 -21.70
CA LEU A 357 -13.04 14.27 -22.70
C LEU A 357 -14.42 14.41 -22.08
N SER A 358 -15.28 15.17 -22.74
CA SER A 358 -16.64 15.50 -22.31
C SER A 358 -17.68 14.51 -22.83
N ASN A 359 -18.81 14.42 -22.12
CA ASN A 359 -19.95 13.62 -22.53
C ASN A 359 -20.59 14.15 -23.82
N SER A 360 -20.96 13.24 -24.71
CA SER A 360 -22.07 13.40 -25.66
C SER A 360 -22.87 12.09 -25.71
N ALA A 361 -24.16 12.18 -26.02
CA ALA A 361 -25.11 11.10 -25.78
C ALA A 361 -25.73 10.54 -27.08
N SER A 362 -26.29 9.33 -26.94
CA SER A 362 -27.35 8.73 -27.77
C SER A 362 -27.15 8.64 -29.30
N SER A 363 -27.09 7.41 -29.81
CA SER A 363 -28.02 6.98 -30.86
C SER A 363 -28.32 5.48 -30.71
N SER A 364 -29.48 5.04 -31.18
CA SER A 364 -30.06 3.73 -30.87
C SER A 364 -30.07 2.83 -32.11
N PHE A 365 -29.53 1.61 -32.02
CA PHE A 365 -29.74 0.56 -33.02
C PHE A 365 -29.94 -0.82 -32.40
N SER A 366 -30.95 -1.54 -32.88
CA SER A 366 -31.29 -2.91 -32.45
C SER A 366 -30.59 -3.97 -33.32
N PRO A 367 -30.35 -5.20 -32.82
CA PRO A 367 -29.40 -6.12 -33.42
C PRO A 367 -29.98 -6.99 -34.55
N ALA A 368 -29.21 -7.16 -35.63
CA ALA A 368 -29.42 -8.21 -36.62
C ALA A 368 -28.72 -9.51 -36.18
N LYS A 369 -29.40 -10.66 -36.31
CA LYS A 369 -28.83 -11.99 -36.03
C LYS A 369 -27.90 -12.42 -37.17
N VAL A 370 -26.65 -12.75 -36.84
CA VAL A 370 -25.79 -13.59 -37.69
C VAL A 370 -25.39 -14.82 -36.88
N LYS A 371 -25.75 -16.01 -37.37
CA LYS A 371 -25.14 -17.27 -36.93
C LYS A 371 -23.87 -17.49 -37.75
N MET A 372 -22.75 -17.79 -37.09
CA MET A 372 -21.65 -18.52 -37.72
C MET A 372 -21.29 -19.76 -36.88
N ALA A 373 -20.83 -20.79 -37.56
CA ALA A 373 -20.67 -22.12 -36.98
C ALA A 373 -19.33 -22.27 -36.25
N SER A 374 -19.35 -23.02 -35.16
CA SER A 374 -18.14 -23.50 -34.48
C SER A 374 -17.50 -24.63 -35.27
N GLN A 375 -16.25 -24.46 -35.71
CA GLN A 375 -15.37 -25.56 -36.11
C GLN A 375 -14.12 -25.53 -35.25
N THR A 376 -13.87 -26.63 -34.53
CA THR A 376 -12.62 -26.87 -33.79
C THR A 376 -11.62 -27.61 -34.68
N PRO A 377 -10.32 -27.47 -34.37
CA PRO A 377 -9.41 -28.61 -34.53
C PRO A 377 -8.58 -28.89 -33.25
N ASP A 378 -8.34 -30.17 -32.99
CA ASP A 378 -7.48 -30.68 -31.90
C ASP A 378 -6.00 -30.78 -32.30
N ALA A 379 -5.10 -30.32 -31.43
CA ALA A 379 -3.74 -30.84 -31.21
C ALA A 379 -3.22 -30.27 -29.87
N LYS A 380 -2.90 -31.02 -28.78
CA LYS A 380 -2.10 -32.24 -28.54
C LYS A 380 -0.56 -32.05 -28.59
N HIS A 381 0.10 -32.48 -27.50
CA HIS A 381 1.55 -32.67 -27.28
C HIS A 381 2.45 -31.40 -27.20
N MET A 382 3.52 -31.34 -26.38
CA MET A 382 3.97 -32.22 -25.28
C MET A 382 4.90 -31.53 -24.25
N SER A 383 4.84 -31.95 -22.98
CA SER A 383 5.85 -31.75 -21.91
C SER A 383 6.06 -30.30 -21.39
N SER A 384 6.62 -30.06 -20.19
CA SER A 384 7.20 -30.99 -19.22
C SER A 384 6.62 -30.83 -17.81
N THR A 385 6.70 -31.88 -16.99
CA THR A 385 6.09 -31.94 -15.66
C THR A 385 7.12 -32.26 -14.58
N LYS A 386 7.43 -31.31 -13.69
CA LYS A 386 8.35 -31.58 -12.57
C LYS A 386 8.11 -30.74 -11.30
N CYS A 387 6.86 -30.47 -10.94
CA CYS A 387 6.52 -29.89 -9.63
C CYS A 387 5.14 -30.31 -9.06
N MET A 388 4.75 -31.58 -9.17
CA MET A 388 3.65 -32.14 -8.36
C MET A 388 3.82 -33.65 -8.09
N ARG A 389 4.25 -33.96 -6.86
CA ARG A 389 3.93 -35.21 -6.14
C ARG A 389 3.92 -34.91 -4.65
N PHE A 390 2.75 -34.89 -4.01
CA PHE A 390 2.55 -35.52 -2.69
C PHE A 390 1.05 -35.64 -2.31
N SER A 391 0.65 -36.87 -1.96
CA SER A 391 -0.54 -37.34 -1.23
C SER A 391 -1.90 -36.62 -1.35
N GLN A 392 -2.91 -37.33 -1.88
CA GLN A 392 -4.34 -36.99 -1.84
C GLN A 392 -4.98 -36.98 -0.42
N SER A 393 -4.21 -37.22 0.65
CA SER A 393 -4.70 -37.53 2.00
C SER A 393 -5.61 -36.47 2.62
N GLN A 394 -5.38 -35.17 2.35
CA GLN A 394 -6.02 -34.08 3.11
C GLN A 394 -7.44 -33.72 2.65
N ARG A 395 -7.94 -34.24 1.52
CA ARG A 395 -9.30 -33.91 1.03
C ARG A 395 -10.43 -34.37 1.96
N MET A 396 -10.21 -35.38 2.80
CA MET A 396 -11.24 -35.93 3.70
C MET A 396 -11.49 -35.10 4.96
N HIS A 397 -10.56 -34.23 5.39
CA HIS A 397 -10.63 -33.65 6.74
C HIS A 397 -11.48 -32.37 6.85
N ILE A 398 -11.63 -31.62 5.75
CA ILE A 398 -12.36 -30.34 5.72
C ILE A 398 -13.89 -30.55 5.65
N GLN A 399 -14.34 -31.68 5.11
CA GLN A 399 -15.76 -31.93 4.82
C GLN A 399 -16.57 -32.44 6.04
N ARG A 400 -15.91 -32.84 7.14
CA ARG A 400 -16.57 -33.30 8.39
C ARG A 400 -16.78 -32.22 9.45
N ALA A 401 -16.26 -31.00 9.26
CA ALA A 401 -16.33 -29.93 10.25
C ALA A 401 -17.60 -29.05 10.20
N LYS A 402 -18.54 -29.30 9.26
CA LYS A 402 -19.72 -28.43 9.01
C LYS A 402 -21.10 -29.01 9.37
N LEU A 403 -21.17 -30.21 9.95
CA LEU A 403 -22.42 -30.79 10.48
C LEU A 403 -22.29 -31.14 11.98
N LYS A 404 -22.36 -30.13 12.87
CA LYS A 404 -22.68 -30.32 14.31
C LYS A 404 -23.02 -29.05 15.10
N GLN A 405 -23.76 -28.11 14.53
CA GLN A 405 -24.37 -27.00 15.29
C GLN A 405 -25.79 -26.70 14.78
N HIS A 406 -26.81 -27.14 15.54
CA HIS A 406 -28.10 -26.49 15.82
C HIS A 406 -29.06 -27.50 16.49
N ILE A 407 -29.99 -27.00 17.34
CA ILE A 407 -31.04 -27.76 18.07
C ILE A 407 -30.44 -28.63 19.22
N THR A 408 -30.95 -28.68 20.46
CA THR A 408 -32.27 -28.30 21.03
C THR A 408 -32.16 -27.39 22.28
N ILE A 409 -33.29 -26.81 22.71
CA ILE A 409 -33.49 -26.01 23.93
C ILE A 409 -34.02 -26.90 25.07
N GLY A 410 -33.70 -26.60 26.34
CA GLY A 410 -34.35 -27.20 27.53
C GLY A 410 -33.74 -26.74 28.86
N ALA A 411 -34.57 -26.46 29.87
CA ALA A 411 -34.16 -25.90 31.17
C ALA A 411 -34.69 -26.73 32.38
N PRO A 412 -34.77 -26.23 33.64
CA PRO A 412 -33.83 -26.63 34.68
C PRO A 412 -34.45 -27.38 35.88
N ARG A 413 -33.63 -27.94 36.80
CA ARG A 413 -34.08 -28.42 38.12
C ARG A 413 -33.09 -28.14 39.26
N ASN A 414 -33.63 -27.69 40.39
CA ASN A 414 -32.96 -27.57 41.69
C ASN A 414 -33.06 -28.89 42.50
N ARG A 415 -32.12 -29.15 43.43
CA ARG A 415 -32.38 -29.23 44.89
C ARG A 415 -31.14 -29.61 45.75
N HIS A 416 -31.17 -29.11 46.98
CA HIS A 416 -30.53 -29.50 48.27
C HIS A 416 -29.32 -30.47 48.29
N GLN A 417 -28.19 -30.20 48.99
CA GLN A 417 -27.95 -29.71 50.37
C GLN A 417 -27.97 -30.81 51.45
N LYS A 418 -26.76 -31.15 51.93
CA LYS A 418 -26.34 -31.69 53.25
C LYS A 418 -24.80 -31.59 53.23
N GLN A 419 -24.07 -30.83 54.06
CA GLN A 419 -24.01 -30.74 55.53
C GLN A 419 -23.77 -32.07 56.23
N ASN A 420 -22.56 -32.21 56.79
CA ASN A 420 -22.27 -32.80 58.11
C ASN A 420 -20.90 -32.25 58.61
N LEU A 421 -20.64 -32.32 59.91
CA LEU A 421 -19.57 -31.60 60.62
C LEU A 421 -18.90 -32.46 61.70
N SER A 422 -17.58 -32.32 61.87
CA SER A 422 -16.81 -32.56 63.13
C SER A 422 -16.76 -34.00 63.69
N PRO A 423 -15.93 -34.31 64.73
CA PRO A 423 -14.68 -33.69 65.22
C PRO A 423 -13.48 -34.68 64.95
N ALA A 424 -12.41 -34.94 65.73
CA ALA A 424 -11.90 -34.46 67.02
C ALA A 424 -10.36 -34.67 67.21
N VAL A 425 -9.70 -33.66 67.80
CA VAL A 425 -8.74 -33.73 68.94
C VAL A 425 -7.84 -34.97 69.11
N ARG A 426 -6.52 -34.78 68.93
CA ARG A 426 -5.60 -34.41 70.04
C ARG A 426 -4.50 -33.47 69.53
#